data_AF-A0A7C5NSE9-F1
#
_entry.id   AF-A0A7C5NSE9-F1
#
_cell.length_a   1.000
_cell.length_b   1.000
_cell.length_c   1.000
_cell.angle_alpha   90.00
_cell.angle_beta   90.00
_cell.angle_gamma   90.00
#
_symmetry.space_group_name_H-M   'P 1'
#
loop_
_entity.id
_entity.type
_entity.pdbx_description
1 polymer ?
#
loop_
_entity_poly.entity_id
_entity_poly.type
_entity_poly.pdbx_seq_one_letter_code
_entity_poly.pdbx_strand_id
1 'polypeptide(L)'
;LMNTLPDIWGIKDQFILLPINKWNNKALEVRIGGLSCDRVDCYSGEFHNNVLALPEFSTKEEEPLYIGFFHTAAYQDALAGFGGINHCLIATPKHIVIKKDKNGDFISREVFPRQKANEVLGILGFEI
;
A
#
# COMPACT_ATOMS: atom_id res chain seq x y z
N LEU A 1 4.46 -4.71 0.37
CA LEU A 1 3.80 -4.93 -0.95
C LEU A 1 3.11 -6.27 -0.98
N MET A 2 3.77 -7.36 -0.60
CA MET A 2 3.15 -8.70 -0.59
C MET A 2 1.84 -8.80 0.22
N ASN A 3 1.71 -8.02 1.29
CA ASN A 3 0.54 -8.02 2.18
C ASN A 3 -0.66 -7.22 1.66
N THR A 4 -0.47 -6.40 0.63
CA THR A 4 -1.53 -5.51 0.10
C THR A 4 -1.75 -5.69 -1.39
N LEU A 5 -0.74 -6.20 -2.09
CA LEU A 5 -0.71 -6.44 -3.53
C LEU A 5 -0.04 -7.81 -3.76
N PRO A 6 -0.65 -8.91 -3.28
CA PRO A 6 -0.06 -10.24 -3.32
C PRO A 6 0.26 -10.71 -4.74
N ASP A 7 -0.44 -10.22 -5.77
CA ASP A 7 -0.21 -10.62 -7.16
C ASP A 7 1.14 -10.14 -7.71
N ILE A 8 1.73 -9.06 -7.15
CA ILE A 8 3.10 -8.63 -7.48
C ILE A 8 4.09 -9.75 -7.15
N TRP A 9 3.89 -10.42 -6.02
CA TRP A 9 4.76 -11.49 -5.55
C TRP A 9 4.36 -12.85 -6.15
N GLY A 10 3.07 -13.17 -6.16
CA GLY A 10 2.55 -14.48 -6.52
C GLY A 10 2.58 -14.77 -8.03
N ILE A 11 2.22 -13.79 -8.86
CA ILE A 11 2.11 -13.96 -10.32
C ILE A 11 2.86 -12.90 -11.13
N LYS A 12 3.61 -12.01 -10.46
CA LYS A 12 4.42 -10.94 -11.07
C LYS A 12 3.58 -9.91 -11.84
N ASP A 13 2.36 -9.65 -11.37
CA ASP A 13 1.50 -8.64 -11.97
C ASP A 13 2.06 -7.22 -11.77
N GLN A 14 1.67 -6.30 -12.64
CA GLN A 14 2.12 -4.91 -12.61
C GLN A 14 0.94 -3.97 -12.37
N PHE A 15 1.11 -3.06 -11.41
CA PHE A 15 0.11 -2.06 -11.06
C PHE A 15 0.56 -0.67 -11.48
N ILE A 16 -0.38 0.20 -11.80
CA ILE A 16 -0.03 1.60 -12.07
C ILE A 16 0.42 2.23 -10.75
N LEU A 17 1.65 2.74 -10.72
CA LEU A 17 2.22 3.46 -9.58
C LEU A 17 2.44 4.92 -9.98
N LEU A 18 1.83 5.86 -9.26
CA LEU A 18 2.02 7.29 -9.49
C LEU A 18 2.23 8.04 -8.16
N PRO A 19 3.02 9.13 -8.17
CA PRO A 19 3.03 10.07 -7.05
C PRO A 19 1.67 10.76 -6.95
N ILE A 20 1.17 10.96 -5.73
CA ILE A 20 -0.06 11.72 -5.49
C ILE A 20 0.24 13.21 -5.39
N ASN A 21 1.39 13.57 -4.82
CA ASN A 21 1.83 14.95 -4.62
C ASN A 21 3.26 15.18 -5.15
N LYS A 22 3.75 16.42 -5.05
CA LYS A 22 5.12 16.85 -5.42
C LYS A 22 5.49 16.69 -6.90
N TRP A 23 4.52 16.69 -7.81
CA TRP A 23 4.72 16.54 -9.27
C TRP A 23 5.70 17.54 -9.90
N ASN A 24 5.86 18.72 -9.32
CA ASN A 24 6.75 19.76 -9.82
C ASN A 24 8.22 19.57 -9.38
N ASN A 25 8.50 18.61 -8.50
CA ASN A 25 9.86 18.31 -8.06
C ASN A 25 10.60 17.51 -9.13
N LYS A 26 11.94 17.56 -9.09
CA LYS A 26 12.78 16.74 -9.94
C LYS A 26 12.48 15.25 -9.72
N ALA A 27 12.31 14.50 -10.80
CA ALA A 27 12.15 13.05 -10.71
C ALA A 27 13.51 12.38 -10.51
N LEU A 28 13.57 11.41 -9.59
CA LEU A 28 14.73 10.57 -9.33
C LEU A 28 14.37 9.12 -9.60
N GLU A 29 15.32 8.35 -10.13
CA GLU A 29 15.19 6.90 -10.23
C GLU A 29 15.19 6.30 -8.83
N VAL A 30 14.21 5.44 -8.55
CA VAL A 30 14.00 4.83 -7.24
C VAL A 30 13.72 3.34 -7.37
N ARG A 31 13.95 2.62 -6.27
CA ARG A 31 13.43 1.28 -6.07
C ARG A 31 12.45 1.27 -4.91
N ILE A 32 11.31 0.62 -5.09
CA ILE A 32 10.25 0.55 -4.07
C ILE A 32 10.29 -0.81 -3.38
N GLY A 33 10.56 -0.77 -2.07
CA GLY A 33 10.43 -1.91 -1.16
C GLY A 33 9.19 -1.76 -0.28
N GLY A 34 8.64 -2.87 0.18
CA GLY A 34 7.65 -2.90 1.25
C GLY A 34 8.29 -2.85 2.64
N LEU A 35 7.44 -2.89 3.67
CA LEU A 35 7.86 -2.77 5.07
C LEU A 35 8.22 -4.11 5.74
N SER A 36 8.06 -5.22 5.03
CA SER A 36 8.37 -6.53 5.62
C SER A 36 9.88 -6.78 5.70
N CYS A 37 10.27 -7.80 6.45
CA CYS A 37 11.67 -8.23 6.54
C CYS A 37 12.11 -9.11 5.36
N ASP A 38 11.23 -9.36 4.38
CA ASP A 38 11.53 -10.23 3.24
C ASP A 38 12.19 -9.46 2.10
N ARG A 39 13.29 -10.02 1.57
CA ARG A 39 14.02 -9.47 0.42
C ARG A 39 13.15 -9.40 -0.83
N VAL A 40 12.15 -10.28 -0.98
CA VAL A 40 11.30 -10.29 -2.18
C VAL A 40 10.10 -9.35 -2.08
N ASP A 41 9.93 -8.61 -0.99
CA ASP A 41 8.92 -7.57 -0.84
C ASP A 41 9.33 -6.27 -1.56
N CYS A 42 9.50 -6.34 -2.88
CA CYS A 42 9.89 -5.20 -3.70
C CYS A 42 9.05 -5.13 -4.98
N TYR A 43 8.79 -3.91 -5.44
CA TYR A 43 8.03 -3.68 -6.67
C TYR A 43 8.95 -3.65 -7.90
N SER A 44 10.10 -3.00 -7.76
CA SER A 44 11.15 -2.90 -8.77
C SER A 44 12.28 -3.90 -8.43
N GLY A 45 12.00 -5.19 -8.62
CA GLY A 45 12.87 -6.31 -8.26
C GLY A 45 13.46 -7.04 -9.48
N GLU A 46 14.02 -8.24 -9.24
CA GLU A 46 14.66 -9.12 -10.25
C GLU A 46 13.76 -9.49 -11.44
N PHE A 47 12.44 -9.30 -11.33
CA PHE A 47 11.46 -9.70 -12.32
C PHE A 47 10.94 -8.56 -13.22
N HIS A 48 11.19 -7.30 -12.86
CA HIS A 48 10.68 -6.15 -13.60
C HIS A 48 11.79 -5.11 -13.79
N ASN A 49 12.32 -5.01 -15.01
CA ASN A 49 13.34 -4.02 -15.41
C ASN A 49 12.79 -2.58 -15.56
N ASN A 50 11.66 -2.27 -14.93
CA ASN A 50 11.06 -0.95 -15.05
C ASN A 50 11.81 0.03 -14.16
N VAL A 51 12.43 1.01 -14.80
CA VAL A 51 12.96 2.20 -14.14
C VAL A 51 11.76 2.99 -13.59
N LEU A 52 11.62 3.02 -12.26
CA LEU A 52 10.63 3.85 -11.60
C LEU A 52 11.24 5.20 -11.30
N ALA A 53 10.54 6.27 -11.66
CA ALA A 53 10.93 7.62 -11.32
C ALA A 53 9.87 8.25 -10.40
N LEU A 54 10.29 8.72 -9.23
CA LEU A 54 9.42 9.44 -8.29
C LEU A 54 9.97 10.84 -8.00
N PRO A 55 9.11 11.79 -7.63
CA PRO A 55 9.55 13.11 -7.22
C PRO A 55 10.50 13.05 -6.02
N GLU A 56 11.57 13.84 -6.07
CA GLU A 56 12.46 14.06 -4.93
C GLU A 56 11.69 14.65 -3.75
N PHE A 57 11.99 14.18 -2.54
CA PHE A 57 11.43 14.71 -1.30
C PHE A 57 12.46 14.61 -0.16
N SER A 58 12.35 15.49 0.83
CA SER A 58 13.15 15.45 2.05
C SER A 58 12.36 14.91 3.23
N THR A 59 12.98 14.09 4.08
CA THR A 59 12.38 13.62 5.34
C THR A 59 12.18 14.72 6.39
N LYS A 60 12.71 15.92 6.12
CA LYS A 60 12.52 17.12 6.96
C LYS A 60 11.31 17.96 6.55
N GLU A 61 10.71 17.69 5.39
CA GLU A 61 9.49 18.36 4.95
C GLU A 61 8.29 17.89 5.79
N GLU A 62 7.36 18.80 6.06
CA GLU A 62 6.13 18.47 6.81
C GLU A 62 5.23 17.50 6.03
N GLU A 63 5.12 17.71 4.72
CA GLU A 63 4.32 16.85 3.85
C GLU A 63 5.18 15.73 3.25
N PRO A 64 4.89 14.44 3.52
CA PRO A 64 5.62 13.33 2.92
C PRO A 64 5.28 13.18 1.43
N LEU A 65 6.09 12.42 0.69
CA LEU A 65 5.69 11.95 -0.63
C LEU A 65 4.65 10.85 -0.48
N TYR A 66 3.44 11.07 -1.00
CA TYR A 66 2.40 10.06 -1.10
C TYR A 66 2.49 9.35 -2.45
N ILE A 67 2.40 8.03 -2.43
CA ILE A 67 2.36 7.19 -3.64
C ILE A 67 1.03 6.43 -3.69
N GLY A 68 0.48 6.29 -4.89
CA GLY A 68 -0.73 5.52 -5.15
C GLY A 68 -0.43 4.32 -6.03
N PHE A 69 -0.96 3.16 -5.64
CA PHE A 69 -1.12 2.01 -6.53
C PHE A 69 -2.56 1.97 -7.02
N PHE A 70 -2.75 1.83 -8.33
CA PHE A 70 -4.07 1.82 -8.98
C PHE A 70 -4.32 0.48 -9.67
N HIS A 71 -5.59 0.22 -10.00
CA HIS A 71 -6.05 -1.07 -10.55
C HIS A 71 -5.92 -2.25 -9.58
N THR A 72 -5.97 -1.98 -8.27
CA THR A 72 -5.73 -2.97 -7.21
C THR A 72 -7.03 -3.61 -6.65
N ALA A 73 -8.19 -3.34 -7.24
CA ALA A 73 -9.47 -3.70 -6.64
C ALA A 73 -9.82 -5.20 -6.78
N ALA A 74 -9.31 -5.85 -7.83
CA ALA A 74 -9.57 -7.27 -8.05
C ALA A 74 -8.55 -8.13 -7.29
N TYR A 75 -9.05 -9.14 -6.58
CA TYR A 75 -8.29 -10.16 -5.85
C TYR A 75 -7.43 -9.69 -4.66
N GLN A 76 -6.83 -8.50 -4.68
CA GLN A 76 -5.76 -8.13 -3.74
C GLN A 76 -6.18 -8.27 -2.28
N ASP A 77 -7.32 -7.69 -1.89
CA ASP A 77 -7.83 -7.77 -0.51
C ASP A 77 -8.21 -9.21 -0.10
N ALA A 78 -8.78 -9.97 -1.04
CA ALA A 78 -9.23 -11.35 -0.78
C ALA A 78 -8.04 -12.30 -0.63
N LEU A 79 -7.04 -12.18 -1.50
CA LEU A 79 -5.81 -12.98 -1.48
C LEU A 79 -4.88 -12.59 -0.33
N ALA A 80 -4.82 -11.30 0.02
CA ALA A 80 -4.08 -10.83 1.18
C ALA A 80 -4.70 -11.30 2.50
N GLY A 81 -5.98 -11.66 2.50
CA GLY A 81 -6.71 -12.00 3.71
C GLY A 81 -6.97 -10.77 4.57
N PHE A 82 -7.59 -9.73 4.01
CA PHE A 82 -7.93 -8.49 4.70
C PHE A 82 -8.52 -8.74 6.10
N GLY A 83 -7.92 -8.13 7.14
CA GLY A 83 -8.32 -8.30 8.53
C GLY A 83 -7.82 -9.58 9.20
N GLY A 84 -7.06 -10.42 8.48
CA GLY A 84 -6.42 -11.63 8.95
C GLY A 84 -4.99 -11.42 9.44
N ILE A 85 -4.14 -12.43 9.23
CA ILE A 85 -2.71 -12.39 9.54
C ILE A 85 -1.93 -12.15 8.26
N ASN A 86 -1.09 -11.11 8.28
CA ASN A 86 -0.21 -10.77 7.16
C ASN A 86 1.24 -11.12 7.49
N HIS A 87 2.09 -11.21 6.46
CA HIS A 87 3.52 -11.43 6.64
C HIS A 87 4.14 -10.34 7.52
N CYS A 88 5.05 -10.73 8.42
CA CYS A 88 5.60 -9.89 9.49
C CYS A 88 4.56 -9.29 10.46
N LEU A 89 3.36 -9.87 10.56
CA LEU A 89 2.28 -9.37 11.42
C LEU A 89 1.91 -7.89 11.14
N ILE A 90 2.16 -7.44 9.90
CA ILE A 90 1.86 -6.06 9.50
C ILE A 90 0.35 -5.89 9.50
N ALA A 91 -0.13 -4.98 10.35
CA ALA A 91 -1.55 -4.66 10.46
C ALA A 91 -2.15 -4.24 9.11
N THR A 92 -3.32 -4.80 8.80
CA THR A 92 -4.12 -4.38 7.64
C THR A 92 -4.47 -2.89 7.72
N PRO A 93 -4.33 -2.12 6.62
CA PRO A 93 -4.66 -0.70 6.61
C PRO A 93 -6.17 -0.45 6.73
N LYS A 94 -6.53 0.78 7.09
CA LYS A 94 -7.95 1.21 7.06
C LYS A 94 -8.48 1.28 5.63
N HIS A 95 -9.77 1.02 5.45
CA HIS A 95 -10.48 1.22 4.19
C HIS A 95 -11.42 2.42 4.28
N ILE A 96 -11.34 3.29 3.29
CA ILE A 96 -12.13 4.51 3.19
C ILE A 96 -12.91 4.48 1.88
N VAL A 97 -14.21 4.71 1.96
CA VAL A 97 -15.05 4.96 0.77
C VAL A 97 -15.17 6.45 0.59
N ILE A 98 -14.76 6.94 -0.57
CA ILE A 98 -14.90 8.32 -0.99
C ILE A 98 -16.03 8.37 -2.02
N LYS A 99 -17.00 9.26 -1.82
CA LYS A 99 -18.08 9.51 -2.77
C LYS A 99 -18.17 10.99 -3.06
N LYS A 100 -18.58 11.32 -4.28
CA LYS A 100 -18.94 12.68 -4.66
C LYS A 100 -20.41 12.90 -4.34
N ASP A 101 -20.74 13.98 -3.64
CA ASP A 101 -22.12 14.32 -3.32
C ASP A 101 -22.82 15.02 -4.49
N LYS A 102 -24.08 15.39 -4.28
CA LYS A 102 -24.92 16.08 -5.28
C LYS A 102 -24.45 17.50 -5.62
N ASN A 103 -23.67 18.14 -4.74
CA ASN A 103 -23.09 19.46 -4.96
C ASN A 103 -21.72 19.37 -5.66
N GLY A 104 -21.15 18.17 -5.72
CA GLY A 104 -19.86 17.90 -6.30
C GLY A 104 -18.71 17.83 -5.29
N ASP A 105 -19.01 17.91 -3.99
CA ASP A 105 -18.02 17.82 -2.93
C ASP A 105 -17.68 16.36 -2.62
N PHE A 106 -16.42 16.09 -2.28
CA PHE A 106 -16.00 14.76 -1.85
C PHE A 106 -16.30 14.57 -0.37
N ILE A 107 -17.02 13.49 -0.06
CA ILE A 107 -17.25 13.04 1.31
C ILE A 107 -16.70 11.62 1.48
N SER A 108 -15.98 11.42 2.57
CA SER A 108 -15.30 10.16 2.89
C SER A 108 -15.93 9.51 4.12
N ARG A 109 -15.91 8.18 4.14
CA ARG A 109 -16.32 7.38 5.31
C ARG A 109 -15.34 6.25 5.50
N GLU A 110 -14.83 6.10 6.71
CA GLU A 110 -14.09 4.89 7.10
C GLU A 110 -15.08 3.72 7.18
N VAL A 111 -14.81 2.67 6.41
CA VAL A 111 -15.62 1.45 6.38
C VAL A 111 -15.02 0.38 7.28
N PHE A 112 -13.69 0.27 7.27
CA PHE A 112 -12.95 -0.61 8.16
C PHE A 112 -11.79 0.18 8.79
N PRO A 113 -11.66 0.18 10.13
CA PRO A 113 -10.53 0.80 10.80
C PRO A 113 -9.24 0.03 10.51
N ARG A 114 -8.10 0.66 10.79
CA ARG A 114 -6.81 -0.02 10.75
C ARG A 114 -6.79 -1.11 11.83
N GLN A 115 -6.34 -2.30 11.46
CA GLN A 115 -6.19 -3.42 12.39
C GLN A 115 -5.21 -3.06 13.52
N LYS A 116 -5.55 -3.43 14.74
CA LYS A 116 -4.72 -3.20 15.93
C LYS A 116 -3.86 -4.43 16.21
N ALA A 117 -2.74 -4.23 16.91
CA ALA A 117 -1.83 -5.31 17.26
C ALA A 117 -2.49 -6.41 18.11
N ASN A 118 -3.41 -6.04 19.02
CA ASN A 118 -4.16 -7.01 19.81
C ASN A 118 -5.14 -7.84 18.95
N GLU A 119 -5.73 -7.28 17.90
CA GLU A 119 -6.58 -8.05 16.98
C GLU A 119 -5.74 -9.10 16.23
N VAL A 120 -4.54 -8.72 15.76
CA VAL A 120 -3.60 -9.64 15.10
C VAL A 120 -3.19 -10.77 16.05
N LEU A 121 -2.76 -10.44 17.27
CA LEU A 121 -2.35 -11.43 18.26
C LEU A 121 -3.53 -12.31 18.71
N GLY A 122 -4.75 -11.76 18.78
CA GLY A 122 -5.95 -12.52 19.13
C GLY A 122 -6.27 -13.60 18.09
N ILE A 123 -6.08 -13.31 16.80
CA ILE A 123 -6.22 -14.31 15.73
C ILE A 123 -5.20 -15.45 15.87
N LEU A 124 -4.00 -15.16 16.41
CA LEU A 124 -2.99 -16.17 16.73
C LEU A 124 -3.28 -16.94 18.03
N GLY A 125 -4.37 -16.63 18.73
CA GLY A 125 -4.78 -17.33 19.95
C GLY A 125 -4.15 -16.81 21.25
N PHE A 126 -3.52 -15.63 21.23
CA PHE A 126 -3.06 -14.99 22.47
C PHE A 126 -4.26 -14.43 23.26
N GLU A 127 -4.22 -14.55 24.58
CA GLU A 127 -5.14 -13.87 25.50
C GLU A 127 -4.59 -12.47 25.81
N ILE A 128 -5.35 -11.40 25.53
CA ILE A 128 -4.90 -10.00 25.49
C ILE A 128 -5.96 -9.07 26.07
#